data_AF-A0A2N2FI28-F1
#
_entry.id   AF-A0A2N2FI28-F1
#
_cell.length_a   1.000
_cell.length_b   1.000
_cell.length_c   1.000
_cell.angle_alpha   90.00
_cell.angle_beta   90.00
_cell.angle_gamma   90.00
#
_symmetry.space_group_name_H-M   'P 1'
#
loop_
_entity.id
_entity.type
_entity.pdbx_description
1 polymer ?
#
loop_
_entity_poly.entity_id
_entity_poly.type
_entity_poly.pdbx_seq_one_letter_code
_entity_poly.pdbx_strand_id
1 'polypeptide(L)'
;MDTGHFPSGLRERAKNIAQKLRLRRRMPWNWCLQTASLGILPFGLVLHSPALLALAAIGLAAGCLDLPLPPMEHTDMKRFLPGLERLIGLECAWLAGPLDRRKKRQLVFLGLGAPIAAWFLWQQDFAPVGLVVMAAYLLHIRRKNREDGIEP
;
A
#
# COMPACT_ATOMS: atom_id res chain seq x y z
N MET A 1 -38.50 -17.92 -18.33
CA MET A 1 -37.69 -16.72 -18.59
C MET A 1 -37.65 -15.92 -17.29
N ASP A 2 -36.57 -16.05 -16.51
CA ASP A 2 -36.33 -15.26 -15.30
C ASP A 2 -34.85 -14.84 -15.28
N THR A 3 -34.54 -13.80 -16.03
CA THR A 3 -33.21 -13.19 -16.09
C THR A 3 -33.31 -11.76 -15.60
N GLY A 4 -33.27 -11.54 -14.28
CA GLY A 4 -33.39 -10.19 -13.72
C GLY A 4 -32.72 -9.94 -12.36
N HIS A 5 -32.49 -10.96 -11.52
CA HIS A 5 -32.12 -10.72 -10.11
C HIS A 5 -30.66 -11.00 -9.71
N PHE A 6 -29.79 -11.46 -10.61
CA PHE A 6 -28.41 -11.81 -10.27
C PHE A 6 -27.39 -10.64 -10.15
N PRO A 7 -27.48 -9.50 -10.89
CA PRO A 7 -26.41 -8.50 -10.86
C PRO A 7 -26.42 -7.59 -9.62
N SER A 8 -27.57 -7.42 -8.93
CA SER A 8 -27.66 -6.61 -7.71
C SER A 8 -26.98 -7.28 -6.51
N GLY A 9 -27.20 -8.59 -6.33
CA GLY A 9 -26.64 -9.36 -5.22
C GLY A 9 -25.11 -9.47 -5.25
N LEU A 10 -24.49 -9.59 -6.42
CA LEU A 10 -23.03 -9.63 -6.55
C LEU A 10 -22.40 -8.28 -6.20
N ARG A 11 -23.00 -7.18 -6.65
CA ARG A 11 -22.51 -5.83 -6.35
C ARG A 11 -22.63 -5.51 -4.85
N GLU A 12 -23.72 -5.92 -4.22
CA GLU A 12 -23.91 -5.78 -2.78
C GLU A 12 -22.95 -6.66 -1.98
N ARG A 13 -22.75 -7.92 -2.37
CA ARG A 13 -21.73 -8.79 -1.76
C ARG A 13 -20.33 -8.19 -1.87
N ALA A 14 -19.96 -7.67 -3.05
CA ALA A 14 -18.67 -7.03 -3.26
C ALA A 14 -18.50 -5.78 -2.37
N LYS A 15 -19.55 -4.95 -2.24
CA LYS A 15 -19.56 -3.81 -1.32
C LYS A 15 -19.39 -4.24 0.14
N ASN A 16 -20.12 -5.28 0.56
CA ASN A 16 -20.06 -5.80 1.92
C ASN A 16 -18.68 -6.39 2.25
N ILE A 17 -18.08 -7.13 1.31
CA ILE A 17 -16.72 -7.66 1.45
C ILE A 17 -15.71 -6.51 1.51
N ALA A 18 -15.79 -5.55 0.60
CA ALA A 18 -14.91 -4.39 0.60
C ALA A 18 -15.03 -3.57 1.89
N GLN A 19 -16.25 -3.41 2.42
CA GLN A 19 -16.49 -2.73 3.68
C GLN A 19 -15.88 -3.50 4.87
N LYS A 20 -16.08 -4.83 4.93
CA LYS A 20 -15.45 -5.67 5.97
C LYS A 20 -13.93 -5.59 5.92
N LEU A 21 -13.33 -5.72 4.74
CA LEU A 21 -11.88 -5.61 4.56
C LEU A 21 -11.35 -4.23 4.97
N ARG A 22 -12.08 -3.15 4.67
CA ARG A 22 -11.73 -1.79 5.10
C ARG A 22 -11.76 -1.64 6.61
N LEU A 23 -12.77 -2.19 7.28
CA LEU A 23 -12.85 -2.15 8.74
C LEU A 23 -11.70 -2.95 9.38
N ARG A 24 -11.40 -4.13 8.84
CA ARG A 24 -10.28 -4.96 9.30
C ARG A 24 -8.93 -4.28 9.12
N ARG A 25 -8.72 -3.60 7.99
CA ARG A 25 -7.48 -2.85 7.74
C ARG A 25 -7.25 -1.69 8.70
N ARG A 26 -8.30 -1.17 9.35
CA ARG A 26 -8.18 -0.14 10.38
C ARG A 26 -7.71 -0.67 11.73
N MET A 27 -7.74 -1.99 11.94
CA MET A 27 -7.19 -2.58 13.16
C MET A 27 -5.66 -2.42 13.15
N PRO A 28 -5.04 -1.89 14.23
CA PRO A 28 -3.60 -1.61 14.26
C PRO A 28 -2.74 -2.82 13.91
N TRP A 29 -3.09 -4.00 14.42
CA TRP A 29 -2.38 -5.24 14.12
C TRP A 29 -2.42 -5.61 12.64
N ASN A 30 -3.60 -5.55 12.03
CA ASN A 30 -3.77 -5.87 10.61
C ASN A 30 -3.07 -4.86 9.72
N TRP A 31 -3.12 -3.57 10.08
CA TRP A 31 -2.41 -2.51 9.37
C TRP A 31 -0.89 -2.73 9.42
N CYS A 32 -0.33 -2.97 10.61
CA CYS A 32 1.09 -3.29 10.81
C CYS A 32 1.51 -4.53 10.01
N LEU A 33 0.70 -5.59 10.04
CA LEU A 33 1.03 -6.82 9.34
C LEU A 33 1.02 -6.63 7.82
N GLN A 34 0.01 -5.95 7.27
CA GLN A 34 -0.06 -5.66 5.83
C GLN A 34 1.08 -4.73 5.39
N THR A 35 1.40 -3.71 6.17
CA THR A 35 2.48 -2.76 5.85
C THR A 35 3.85 -3.41 5.96
N ALA A 36 4.10 -4.21 6.99
CA ALA A 36 5.32 -5.01 7.11
C ALA A 36 5.46 -5.99 5.95
N SER A 37 4.38 -6.66 5.56
CA SER A 37 4.37 -7.59 4.43
C SER A 37 4.66 -6.89 3.10
N LEU A 38 4.07 -5.71 2.87
CA LEU A 38 4.39 -4.85 1.72
C LEU A 38 5.86 -4.40 1.74
N GLY A 39 6.43 -4.17 2.91
CA GLY A 39 7.84 -3.86 3.08
C GLY A 39 8.77 -5.04 2.78
N ILE A 40 8.39 -6.26 3.16
CA ILE A 40 9.18 -7.49 2.93
C ILE A 40 9.16 -7.91 1.45
N LEU A 41 8.04 -7.71 0.76
CA LEU A 41 7.85 -8.12 -0.63
C LEU A 41 8.97 -7.66 -1.59
N PRO A 42 9.39 -6.38 -1.64
CA PRO A 42 10.51 -5.97 -2.49
C PRO A 42 11.83 -6.64 -2.10
N PHE A 43 12.10 -6.88 -0.81
CA PHE A 43 13.30 -7.64 -0.40
C PHE A 43 13.25 -9.10 -0.87
N GLY A 44 12.07 -9.73 -0.79
CA GLY A 44 11.86 -11.07 -1.32
C GLY A 44 12.08 -11.16 -2.82
N LEU A 45 11.64 -10.13 -3.57
CA LEU A 45 11.86 -10.04 -5.02
C LEU A 45 13.33 -9.83 -5.36
N VAL A 46 14.02 -8.90 -4.70
CA VAL A 46 15.45 -8.63 -4.93
C VAL A 46 16.30 -9.88 -4.68
N LEU A 47 16.08 -10.51 -3.53
CA LEU A 47 16.83 -11.68 -3.09
C LEU A 47 16.38 -12.98 -3.75
N HIS A 48 15.33 -12.94 -4.59
CA HIS A 48 14.72 -14.13 -5.19
C HIS A 48 14.37 -15.23 -4.16
N SER A 49 14.07 -14.82 -2.92
CA SER A 49 13.85 -15.75 -1.82
C SER A 49 12.39 -16.20 -1.79
N PRO A 50 12.09 -17.47 -2.13
CA PRO A 50 10.72 -17.95 -2.11
C PRO A 50 10.13 -17.91 -0.69
N ALA A 51 10.96 -18.05 0.34
CA ALA A 51 10.54 -17.95 1.74
C ALA A 51 10.06 -16.55 2.11
N LEU A 52 10.78 -15.50 1.70
CA LEU A 52 10.37 -14.11 1.96
C LEU A 52 9.12 -13.72 1.17
N LEU A 53 9.00 -14.20 -0.08
CA LEU A 53 7.81 -14.00 -0.89
C LEU A 53 6.59 -14.70 -0.29
N ALA A 54 6.75 -15.95 0.14
CA ALA A 54 5.71 -16.69 0.85
C ALA A 54 5.32 -15.99 2.16
N LEU A 55 6.29 -15.52 2.94
CA LEU A 55 6.03 -14.77 4.17
C LEU A 55 5.26 -13.48 3.90
N ALA A 56 5.64 -12.72 2.88
CA ALA A 56 4.92 -11.51 2.47
C ALA A 56 3.49 -11.83 2.01
N ALA A 57 3.30 -12.90 1.22
CA ALA A 57 1.98 -13.32 0.76
C ALA A 57 1.10 -13.80 1.92
N ILE A 58 1.65 -14.60 2.83
CA ILE A 58 0.95 -15.09 4.03
C ILE A 58 0.60 -13.91 4.94
N GLY A 59 1.53 -12.98 5.18
CA GLY A 59 1.27 -11.80 6.01
C GLY A 59 0.21 -10.87 5.42
N LEU A 60 0.19 -10.68 4.10
CA LEU A 60 -0.88 -9.96 3.40
C LEU A 60 -2.23 -10.67 3.54
N ALA A 61 -2.26 -11.99 3.34
CA ALA A 61 -3.48 -12.78 3.48
C ALA A 61 -4.00 -12.79 4.92
N ALA A 62 -3.11 -13.01 5.90
CA ALA A 62 -3.41 -12.98 7.32
C ALA A 62 -3.93 -11.61 7.75
N GLY A 63 -3.34 -10.51 7.24
CA GLY A 63 -3.80 -9.16 7.52
C GLY A 63 -5.21 -8.86 7.01
N CYS A 64 -5.77 -9.69 6.11
CA CYS A 64 -7.16 -9.61 5.68
C CYS A 64 -8.14 -10.38 6.59
N LEU A 65 -7.63 -11.25 7.45
CA LEU A 65 -8.40 -12.03 8.41
C LEU A 65 -8.62 -11.24 9.71
N ASP A 66 -9.62 -11.66 10.49
CA ASP A 66 -9.72 -11.21 11.87
C ASP A 66 -8.70 -12.01 12.67
N LEU A 67 -7.58 -11.39 13.01
CA LEU A 67 -6.62 -12.00 13.92
C LEU A 67 -7.15 -11.87 15.35
N PRO A 68 -7.29 -12.97 16.12
CA PRO A 68 -7.67 -12.93 17.53
C PRO A 68 -6.47 -12.49 18.37
N LEU A 69 -5.96 -11.28 18.12
CA LEU A 69 -4.86 -10.69 18.87
C LEU A 69 -5.43 -9.77 19.97
N PRO A 70 -4.80 -9.71 21.15
CA PRO A 70 -5.19 -8.76 22.18
C PRO A 70 -5.08 -7.34 21.64
N PRO A 71 -5.94 -6.41 22.07
CA PRO A 71 -5.85 -5.02 21.63
C PRO A 71 -4.48 -4.47 22.01
N MET A 72 -3.87 -3.74 21.07
CA MET A 72 -2.47 -3.29 21.16
C MET A 72 -2.22 -2.35 22.35
N GLU A 73 -3.28 -1.79 22.94
CA GLU A 73 -3.30 -1.03 24.19
C GLU A 73 -2.85 -1.83 25.42
N HIS A 74 -3.02 -3.16 25.40
CA HIS A 74 -2.66 -4.07 26.50
C HIS A 74 -1.30 -4.73 26.30
N THR A 75 -0.56 -4.35 25.25
CA THR A 75 0.77 -4.89 24.94
C THR A 75 1.84 -3.80 25.15
N ASP A 76 3.10 -4.19 25.35
CA ASP A 76 4.26 -3.28 25.41
C ASP A 76 4.42 -2.37 24.17
N MET A 77 3.73 -2.71 23.09
CA MET A 77 3.64 -1.93 21.86
C MET A 77 2.77 -0.67 21.95
N LYS A 78 2.12 -0.39 23.10
CA LYS A 78 1.28 0.79 23.34
C LYS A 78 1.96 2.11 22.95
N ARG A 79 3.29 2.21 23.12
CA ARG A 79 4.06 3.41 22.75
C ARG A 79 3.98 3.80 21.27
N PHE A 80 3.75 2.82 20.38
CA PHE A 80 3.65 3.06 18.94
C PHE A 80 2.22 3.33 18.48
N LEU A 81 1.23 3.01 19.31
CA LEU A 81 -0.19 3.18 19.02
C LEU A 81 -0.55 4.59 18.53
N PRO A 82 -0.14 5.71 19.18
CA PRO A 82 -0.49 7.04 18.69
C PRO A 82 0.14 7.38 17.33
N GLY A 83 1.33 6.82 17.03
CA GLY A 83 1.94 6.95 15.71
C GLY A 83 1.18 6.18 14.64
N LEU A 84 0.79 4.94 14.95
CA LEU A 84 0.02 4.08 14.07
C LEU A 84 -1.37 4.64 13.80
N GLU A 85 -2.09 5.12 14.83
CA GLU A 85 -3.39 5.75 14.66
C GLU A 85 -3.34 6.98 13.77
N ARG A 86 -2.28 7.80 13.89
CA ARG A 86 -2.05 8.92 12.97
C ARG A 86 -1.85 8.45 11.53
N LEU A 87 -1.06 7.41 11.31
CA LEU A 87 -0.80 6.86 9.97
C LEU A 87 -2.06 6.22 9.37
N ILE A 88 -2.79 5.42 10.16
CA ILE A 88 -4.08 4.82 9.79
C ILE A 88 -5.09 5.94 9.49
N GLY A 89 -5.12 6.99 10.31
CA GLY A 89 -5.97 8.16 10.14
C GLY A 89 -5.65 8.92 8.85
N LEU A 90 -4.35 9.16 8.56
CA LEU A 90 -3.89 9.77 7.31
C LEU A 90 -4.27 8.93 6.09
N GLU A 91 -4.09 7.61 6.16
CA GLU A 91 -4.50 6.72 5.08
C GLU A 91 -6.03 6.77 4.89
N CYS A 92 -6.80 6.71 5.97
CA CYS A 92 -8.25 6.79 5.91
C CYS A 92 -8.74 8.13 5.36
N ALA A 93 -8.13 9.24 5.78
CA ALA A 93 -8.44 10.57 5.27
C ALA A 93 -8.08 10.70 3.79
N TRP A 94 -6.92 10.19 3.38
CA TRP A 94 -6.52 10.15 1.98
C TRP A 94 -7.48 9.31 1.15
N LEU A 95 -7.91 8.14 1.64
CA LEU A 95 -8.89 7.27 0.97
C LEU A 95 -10.28 7.92 0.89
N ALA A 96 -10.73 8.59 1.95
CA ALA A 96 -12.03 9.27 2.02
C ALA A 96 -12.08 10.59 1.23
N GLY A 97 -10.92 11.21 0.96
CA GLY A 97 -10.84 12.43 0.17
C GLY A 97 -11.39 12.28 -1.25
N PRO A 98 -11.85 13.38 -1.88
CA PRO A 98 -12.42 13.36 -3.22
C PRO A 98 -11.44 12.78 -4.26
N LEU A 99 -12.00 12.20 -5.32
CA LEU A 99 -11.22 11.54 -6.37
C LEU A 99 -10.62 12.57 -7.35
N ASP A 100 -9.72 13.40 -6.86
CA ASP A 100 -9.05 14.44 -7.65
C ASP A 100 -8.17 13.84 -8.76
N ARG A 101 -7.89 14.66 -9.80
CA ARG A 101 -6.98 14.27 -10.89
C ARG A 101 -5.62 13.79 -10.38
N ARG A 102 -5.12 14.40 -9.29
CA ARG A 102 -3.87 13.99 -8.62
C ARG A 102 -3.98 12.60 -8.02
N LYS A 103 -5.04 12.31 -7.27
CA LYS A 103 -5.30 11.00 -6.65
C LYS A 103 -5.52 9.92 -7.70
N LYS A 104 -6.22 10.22 -8.80
CA LYS A 104 -6.34 9.32 -9.96
C LYS A 104 -4.97 8.97 -10.55
N ARG A 105 -4.13 9.97 -10.81
CA ARG A 105 -2.76 9.74 -11.30
C ARG A 105 -1.97 8.87 -10.33
N GLN A 106 -2.02 9.15 -9.03
CA GLN A 106 -1.36 8.32 -8.01
C GLN A 106 -1.84 6.87 -8.03
N LEU A 107 -3.15 6.63 -8.13
CA LEU A 107 -3.72 5.27 -8.22
C LEU A 107 -3.30 4.56 -9.50
N VAL A 108 -3.28 5.24 -10.65
CA VAL A 108 -2.79 4.67 -11.91
C VAL A 108 -1.30 4.36 -11.81
N PHE A 109 -0.51 5.28 -11.27
CA PHE A 109 0.92 5.09 -11.07
C PHE A 109 1.21 3.94 -10.10
N LEU A 110 0.41 3.79 -9.05
CA LEU A 110 0.55 2.69 -8.12
C LEU A 110 0.10 1.36 -8.75
N GLY A 111 -1.03 1.36 -9.47
CA GLY A 111 -1.60 0.18 -10.10
C GLY A 111 -0.78 -0.38 -11.25
N LEU A 112 -0.13 0.49 -12.04
CA LEU A 112 0.77 0.08 -13.14
C LEU A 112 2.23 0.03 -12.69
N GLY A 113 2.67 0.98 -11.87
CA GLY A 113 4.05 1.06 -11.43
C GLY A 113 4.44 -0.04 -10.47
N ALA A 114 3.54 -0.50 -9.57
CA ALA A 114 3.84 -1.61 -8.68
C ALA A 114 4.17 -2.93 -9.41
N PRO A 115 3.34 -3.41 -10.38
CA PRO A 115 3.68 -4.64 -11.11
C PRO A 115 4.90 -4.47 -12.02
N ILE A 116 5.08 -3.30 -12.65
CA ILE A 116 6.28 -3.02 -13.45
C ILE A 116 7.53 -3.02 -12.58
N ALA A 117 7.49 -2.38 -11.42
CA ALA A 117 8.59 -2.39 -10.45
C ALA A 117 8.87 -3.79 -9.94
N ALA A 118 7.82 -4.58 -9.64
CA ALA A 118 7.98 -5.97 -9.23
C ALA A 118 8.65 -6.82 -10.32
N TRP A 119 8.28 -6.60 -11.59
CA TRP A 119 8.92 -7.24 -12.74
C TRP A 119 10.40 -6.88 -12.87
N PHE A 120 10.76 -5.60 -12.76
CA PHE A 120 12.16 -5.18 -12.82
C PHE A 120 12.98 -5.68 -11.62
N LEU A 121 12.42 -5.66 -10.41
CA LEU A 121 13.05 -6.23 -9.22
C LEU A 121 13.29 -7.74 -9.37
N TRP A 122 12.36 -8.45 -10.02
CA TRP A 122 12.50 -9.86 -10.38
C TRP A 122 13.57 -10.08 -11.47
N GLN A 123 13.71 -9.18 -12.44
CA GLN A 123 14.81 -9.28 -13.41
C GLN A 123 16.17 -8.86 -12.83
N GLN A 124 16.22 -8.41 -11.57
CA GLN A 124 17.38 -7.74 -10.95
C GLN A 124 17.90 -6.55 -11.78
N ASP A 125 17.05 -5.99 -12.64
CA ASP A 125 17.40 -4.83 -13.44
C ASP A 125 17.09 -3.57 -12.63
N PHE A 126 18.11 -3.11 -11.90
CA PHE A 126 18.03 -1.91 -11.09
C PHE A 126 18.21 -0.62 -11.90
N ALA A 127 18.58 -0.68 -13.19
CA ALA A 127 18.76 0.49 -14.02
C ALA A 127 17.50 1.40 -14.08
N PRO A 128 16.28 0.88 -14.33
CA PRO A 128 15.07 1.71 -14.33
C PRO A 128 14.74 2.26 -12.95
N VAL A 129 14.99 1.50 -11.87
CA VAL A 129 14.79 1.98 -10.49
C VAL A 129 15.75 3.13 -10.21
N GLY A 130 17.03 2.96 -10.55
CA GLY A 130 18.07 3.99 -10.43
C GLY A 130 17.75 5.24 -11.24
N LEU A 131 17.25 5.08 -12.48
CA LEU A 131 16.83 6.21 -13.32
C LEU A 131 15.66 6.98 -12.71
N VAL A 132 14.67 6.29 -12.12
CA VAL A 132 13.56 6.95 -11.43
C VAL A 132 14.04 7.72 -10.22
N VAL A 133 14.93 7.13 -9.41
CA VAL A 133 15.54 7.80 -8.24
C VAL A 133 16.36 9.01 -8.68
N MET A 134 17.17 8.86 -9.73
CA MET A 134 17.99 9.93 -10.28
C MET A 134 17.13 11.07 -10.84
N ALA A 135 16.09 10.76 -11.62
CA ALA A 135 15.16 11.77 -12.14
C ALA A 135 14.42 12.50 -11.02
N ALA A 136 13.98 11.80 -9.97
CA ALA A 136 13.36 12.41 -8.80
C ALA A 136 14.32 13.33 -8.05
N TYR A 137 15.59 12.92 -7.91
CA TYR A 137 16.64 13.73 -7.30
C TYR A 137 16.94 14.99 -8.12
N LEU A 138 17.05 14.87 -9.44
CA LEU A 138 17.23 16.02 -10.35
C LEU A 138 16.04 16.98 -10.30
N LEU A 139 14.80 16.47 -10.22
CA LEU A 139 13.61 17.30 -10.04
C LEU A 139 13.61 18.01 -8.68
N HIS A 140 14.10 17.36 -7.62
CA HIS A 140 14.26 17.95 -6.31
C HIS A 140 15.29 19.10 -6.34
N ILE A 141 16.47 18.85 -6.92
CA ILE A 141 17.49 19.89 -7.12
C ILE A 141 16.94 21.04 -7.96
N ARG A 142 16.26 20.74 -9.08
CA ARG A 142 15.68 21.78 -9.94
C ARG A 142 14.68 22.66 -9.19
N ARG A 143 13.84 22.06 -8.33
CA ARG A 143 12.91 22.83 -7.48
C ARG A 143 13.67 23.70 -6.49
N LYS A 144 14.65 23.13 -5.81
CA LYS A 144 15.49 23.85 -4.85
C LYS A 144 16.24 25.01 -5.51
N ASN A 145 16.86 24.79 -6.67
CA ASN A 145 17.54 25.83 -7.44
C ASN A 145 16.58 26.96 -7.83
N ARG A 146 15.35 26.62 -8.22
CA ARG A 146 14.32 27.62 -8.54
C ARG A 146 13.86 28.41 -7.30
N GLU A 147 13.78 27.76 -6.14
CA GLU A 147 13.50 28.42 -4.85
C GLU A 147 14.66 29.33 -4.43
N ASP A 148 15.91 28.91 -4.71
CA ASP A 148 17.14 29.65 -4.44
C ASP A 148 17.44 30.74 -5.50
N GLY A 149 16.53 30.96 -6.46
CA GLY A 149 16.67 32.00 -7.50
C GLY A 149 17.71 31.70 -8.58
N ILE A 150 18.25 30.48 -8.62
CA ILE A 150 19.16 30.01 -9.66
C ILE A 150 18.30 29.48 -10.81
N GLU A 151 18.10 30.32 -11.83
CA GLU A 151 17.48 29.87 -13.08
C GLU A 151 18.45 28.95 -13.84
N PRO A 152 18.06 27.71 -14.16
CA PRO A 152 18.89 26.79 -14.95
C PRO A 152 18.88 27.13 -16.44
#